data_AF-A0A386U9L9-F1
#
_entry.id   AF-A0A386U9L9-F1
#
_cell.length_a   1.000
_cell.length_b   1.000
_cell.length_c   1.000
_cell.angle_alpha   90.00
_cell.angle_beta   90.00
_cell.angle_gamma   90.00
#
_symmetry.space_group_name_H-M   'P 1'
#
loop_
_entity.id
_entity.type
_entity.pdbx_description
1 polymer ?
#
loop_
_entity_poly.entity_id
_entity_poly.type
_entity_poly.pdbx_seq_one_letter_code
_entity_poly.pdbx_strand_id
1 'polypeptide(L)'
;MSVNAGTDTGPNADASIGELVSQLSAQTSRLVRDEMRLAQKELAQSAKHAGAGAGLFGAAGLLAFFGVASLIAAAIAGLAVVLPTWAAALIVGAALLAVAGVTALLSRRQTKEVTPAAPQTVASVKKDLQEVKGARHGRT
;
A
#
# COMPACT_ATOMS: atom_id res chain seq x y z
N MET A 1 77.49 34.56 -5.84
CA MET A 1 76.07 34.90 -6.11
C MET A 1 75.65 34.10 -7.33
N SER A 2 75.12 32.89 -7.12
CA SER A 2 74.56 32.05 -8.19
C SER A 2 73.21 31.53 -7.73
N VAL A 3 72.18 31.97 -8.45
CA VAL A 3 70.84 31.41 -8.46
C VAL A 3 70.83 30.24 -9.43
N ASN A 4 70.31 29.08 -9.01
CA ASN A 4 69.42 28.23 -9.81
C ASN A 4 68.82 27.15 -8.89
N ALA A 5 67.59 27.35 -8.42
CA ALA A 5 66.36 26.80 -9.01
C ALA A 5 66.26 25.27 -8.82
N GLY A 6 66.00 24.87 -7.58
CA GLY A 6 65.38 23.58 -7.30
C GLY A 6 63.91 23.66 -7.71
N THR A 7 63.57 23.03 -8.83
CA THR A 7 62.19 22.78 -9.22
C THR A 7 61.60 21.69 -8.34
N ASP A 8 61.04 22.07 -7.19
CA ASP A 8 60.22 21.19 -6.37
C ASP A 8 58.78 21.18 -6.91
N THR A 9 58.57 20.61 -8.10
CA THR A 9 57.24 20.20 -8.56
C THR A 9 56.94 18.83 -7.96
N GLY A 10 56.59 18.82 -6.68
CA GLY A 10 56.12 17.62 -5.98
C GLY A 10 54.71 17.20 -6.45
N PRO A 11 54.40 15.91 -6.56
CA PRO A 11 53.09 15.33 -6.96
C PRO A 11 51.84 15.68 -6.11
N ASN A 12 51.86 16.77 -5.35
CA ASN A 12 50.92 17.03 -4.25
C ASN A 12 49.59 17.71 -4.69
N ALA A 13 49.53 18.33 -5.87
CA ALA A 13 48.30 18.96 -6.36
C ALA A 13 47.27 17.93 -6.86
N ASP A 14 47.72 16.90 -7.58
CA ASP A 14 46.85 15.81 -8.07
C ASP A 14 46.34 14.92 -6.94
N ALA A 15 47.13 14.77 -5.86
CA ALA A 15 46.69 14.09 -4.64
C ALA A 15 45.46 14.77 -4.00
N SER A 16 45.34 16.11 -4.09
CA SER A 16 44.25 16.87 -3.45
C SER A 16 42.88 16.74 -4.14
N ILE A 17 42.84 16.71 -5.48
CA ILE A 17 41.58 16.53 -6.23
C ILE A 17 41.09 15.08 -6.09
N GLY A 18 42.01 14.11 -6.10
CA GLY A 18 41.69 12.71 -5.80
C GLY A 18 41.12 12.53 -4.39
N GLU A 19 41.68 13.21 -3.40
CA GLU A 19 41.21 13.22 -2.01
C GLU A 19 39.79 13.81 -1.90
N LEU A 20 39.51 14.93 -2.57
CA LEU A 20 38.19 15.57 -2.56
C LEU A 20 37.11 14.70 -3.23
N VAL A 21 37.43 14.08 -4.38
CA VAL A 21 36.52 13.16 -5.07
C VAL A 21 36.24 11.93 -4.20
N SER A 22 37.27 11.39 -3.53
CA SER A 22 37.12 10.30 -2.57
C SER A 22 36.21 10.69 -1.40
N GLN A 23 36.40 11.89 -0.83
CA GLN A 23 35.57 12.39 0.28
C GLN A 23 34.13 12.66 -0.15
N LEU A 24 33.90 13.19 -1.35
CA LEU A 24 32.55 13.45 -1.89
C LEU A 24 31.82 12.13 -2.16
N SER A 25 32.52 11.15 -2.73
CA SER A 25 32.00 9.79 -2.94
C SER A 25 31.64 9.12 -1.61
N ALA A 26 32.52 9.24 -0.60
CA ALA A 26 32.27 8.73 0.74
C ALA A 26 31.09 9.43 1.43
N GLN A 27 30.93 10.74 1.27
CA GLN A 27 29.79 11.49 1.80
C GLN A 27 28.48 11.13 1.10
N THR A 28 28.49 11.00 -0.22
CA THR A 28 27.31 10.59 -0.99
C THR A 28 26.88 9.18 -0.61
N SER A 29 27.84 8.25 -0.47
CA SER A 29 27.58 6.88 0.00
C SER A 29 27.01 6.84 1.42
N ARG A 30 27.48 7.72 2.32
CA ARG A 30 26.92 7.90 3.66
C ARG A 30 25.49 8.42 3.61
N LEU A 31 25.22 9.45 2.83
CA LEU A 31 23.88 10.03 2.69
C LEU A 31 22.87 9.02 2.16
N VAL A 32 23.23 8.26 1.10
CA VAL A 32 22.35 7.20 0.58
C VAL A 32 22.05 6.15 1.65
N ARG A 33 23.06 5.76 2.45
CA ARG A 33 22.87 4.81 3.55
C ARG A 33 21.92 5.35 4.61
N ASP A 34 22.01 6.64 4.91
CA ASP A 34 21.19 7.30 5.93
C ASP A 34 19.76 7.49 5.46
N GLU A 35 19.54 7.85 4.19
CA GLU A 35 18.21 7.94 3.58
C GLU A 35 17.54 6.56 3.54
N MET A 36 18.29 5.50 3.22
CA MET A 36 17.79 4.13 3.32
C MET A 36 17.41 3.74 4.75
N ARG A 37 18.19 4.13 5.76
CA ARG A 37 17.85 3.90 7.17
C ARG A 37 16.61 4.67 7.60
N LEU A 38 16.46 5.90 7.11
CA LEU A 38 15.30 6.72 7.40
C LEU A 38 14.03 6.12 6.76
N ALA A 39 14.10 5.79 5.47
CA ALA A 39 13.01 5.11 4.77
C ALA A 39 12.64 3.78 5.43
N GLN A 40 13.62 2.98 5.88
CA GLN A 40 13.35 1.76 6.64
C GLN A 40 12.59 2.04 7.95
N LYS A 41 12.97 3.10 8.69
CA LYS A 41 12.26 3.48 9.92
C LYS A 41 10.83 3.94 9.63
N GLU A 42 10.64 4.76 8.60
CA GLU A 42 9.32 5.26 8.22
C GLU A 42 8.41 4.15 7.71
N LEU A 43 8.95 3.21 6.91
CA LEU A 43 8.24 2.01 6.50
C LEU A 43 7.90 1.12 7.69
N ALA A 44 8.82 0.92 8.65
CA ALA A 44 8.55 0.12 9.84
C ALA A 44 7.47 0.77 10.72
N GLN A 45 7.50 2.09 10.87
CA GLN A 45 6.48 2.84 11.60
C GLN A 45 5.12 2.76 10.90
N SER A 46 5.10 2.93 9.57
CA SER A 46 3.90 2.80 8.74
C SER A 46 3.32 1.39 8.81
N ALA A 47 4.18 0.36 8.72
CA ALA A 47 3.80 -1.04 8.83
C ALA A 47 3.24 -1.36 10.22
N LYS A 48 3.81 -0.80 11.29
CA LYS A 48 3.30 -0.99 12.65
C LYS A 48 1.90 -0.38 12.82
N HIS A 49 1.68 0.83 12.31
CA HIS A 49 0.36 1.48 12.38
C HIS A 49 -0.67 0.75 11.52
N ALA A 50 -0.31 0.40 10.29
CA ALA A 50 -1.16 -0.38 9.40
C ALA A 50 -1.47 -1.77 9.99
N GLY A 51 -0.48 -2.44 10.57
CA GLY A 51 -0.63 -3.75 11.21
C GLY A 51 -1.49 -3.72 12.47
N ALA A 52 -1.32 -2.70 13.33
CA ALA A 52 -2.18 -2.51 14.50
C ALA A 52 -3.63 -2.22 14.08
N GLY A 53 -3.83 -1.38 13.07
CA GLY A 53 -5.14 -1.11 12.49
C GLY A 53 -5.78 -2.37 11.92
N ALA A 54 -5.07 -3.11 11.07
CA ALA A 54 -5.55 -4.36 10.49
C ALA A 54 -5.87 -5.42 11.57
N GLY A 55 -5.04 -5.51 12.61
CA GLY A 55 -5.28 -6.41 13.75
C GLY A 55 -6.56 -6.06 14.52
N LEU A 56 -6.76 -4.78 14.84
CA LEU A 56 -7.97 -4.32 15.53
C LEU A 56 -9.23 -4.46 14.66
N PHE A 57 -9.17 -4.11 13.39
CA PHE A 57 -10.30 -4.33 12.46
C PHE A 57 -10.60 -5.81 12.28
N GLY A 58 -9.58 -6.67 12.21
CA GLY A 58 -9.76 -8.12 12.17
C GLY A 58 -10.44 -8.65 13.44
N ALA A 59 -9.98 -8.22 14.62
CA ALA A 59 -10.59 -8.59 15.89
C ALA A 59 -12.03 -8.08 16.01
N ALA A 60 -12.29 -6.82 15.65
CA ALA A 60 -13.63 -6.24 15.64
C ALA A 60 -14.56 -6.97 14.68
N GLY A 61 -14.08 -7.31 13.48
CA GLY A 61 -14.83 -8.11 12.50
C GLY A 61 -15.18 -9.50 13.02
N LEU A 62 -14.25 -10.18 13.68
CA LEU A 62 -14.49 -11.49 14.27
C LEU A 62 -15.48 -11.43 15.44
N LEU A 63 -15.35 -10.44 16.32
CA LEU A 63 -16.30 -10.19 17.41
C LEU A 63 -17.70 -9.86 16.87
N ALA A 64 -17.80 -9.02 15.85
CA ALA A 64 -19.06 -8.71 15.20
C ALA A 64 -19.68 -9.95 14.56
N PHE A 65 -18.88 -10.80 13.91
CA PHE A 65 -19.33 -12.06 13.33
C PHE A 65 -19.94 -12.98 14.40
N PHE A 66 -19.23 -13.21 15.51
CA PHE A 66 -19.76 -14.01 16.61
C PHE A 66 -20.99 -13.37 17.26
N GLY A 67 -21.00 -12.05 17.43
CA GLY A 67 -22.16 -11.32 17.96
C GLY A 67 -23.40 -11.52 17.11
N VAL A 68 -23.28 -11.38 15.78
CA VAL A 68 -24.39 -11.64 14.85
C VAL A 68 -24.81 -13.12 14.91
N ALA A 69 -23.87 -14.07 14.94
CA ALA A 69 -24.19 -15.49 15.07
C ALA A 69 -24.96 -15.80 16.37
N SER A 70 -24.57 -15.21 17.50
CA SER A 70 -25.27 -15.33 18.78
C SER A 70 -26.68 -14.72 18.72
N LEU A 71 -26.86 -13.57 18.06
CA LEU A 71 -28.19 -12.96 17.89
C LEU A 71 -29.11 -13.83 17.01
N ILE A 72 -28.57 -14.43 15.95
CA ILE A 72 -29.31 -15.38 15.11
C ILE A 72 -29.74 -16.59 15.95
N ALA A 73 -28.82 -17.16 16.74
CA ALA A 73 -29.13 -18.27 17.63
C ALA A 73 -30.21 -17.88 18.67
N ALA A 74 -30.13 -16.69 19.25
CA ALA A 74 -31.12 -16.18 20.19
C ALA A 74 -32.50 -15.98 19.54
N ALA A 75 -32.56 -15.47 18.30
CA ALA A 75 -33.80 -15.33 17.56
C ALA A 75 -34.45 -16.70 17.27
N ILE A 76 -33.64 -17.69 16.87
CA ILE A 76 -34.12 -19.07 16.67
C ILE A 76 -34.63 -19.64 17.98
N ALA A 77 -33.87 -19.52 19.08
CA ALA A 77 -34.26 -20.03 20.39
C ALA A 77 -35.55 -19.37 20.90
N GLY A 78 -35.71 -18.05 20.72
CA GLY A 78 -36.91 -17.32 21.11
C GLY A 78 -38.15 -17.77 20.33
N LEU A 79 -38.03 -17.95 19.01
CA LEU A 79 -39.12 -18.50 18.19
C LEU A 79 -39.39 -19.98 18.50
N ALA A 80 -38.37 -20.74 18.88
CA ALA A 80 -38.50 -22.14 19.25
C ALA A 80 -39.31 -22.37 20.54
N VAL A 81 -39.61 -21.32 21.31
CA VAL A 81 -40.54 -21.39 22.46
C VAL A 81 -41.97 -21.68 22.01
N VAL A 82 -42.35 -21.21 20.82
CA VAL A 82 -43.73 -21.31 20.29
C VAL A 82 -43.84 -22.16 19.02
N LEU A 83 -42.71 -22.47 18.37
CA LEU A 83 -42.63 -23.26 17.15
C LEU A 83 -41.58 -24.39 17.29
N PRO A 84 -41.66 -25.47 16.51
CA PRO A 84 -40.57 -26.43 16.42
C PRO A 84 -39.26 -25.76 15.98
N THR A 85 -38.13 -26.20 16.53
CA THR A 85 -36.80 -25.62 16.26
C THR A 85 -36.46 -25.53 14.78
N TRP A 86 -36.86 -26.54 13.99
CA TRP A 86 -36.62 -26.55 12.54
C TRP A 86 -37.39 -25.43 11.82
N ALA A 87 -38.63 -25.14 12.23
CA ALA A 87 -39.44 -24.10 11.62
C ALA A 87 -38.93 -22.70 12.00
N ALA A 88 -38.54 -22.52 13.27
CA ALA A 88 -37.89 -21.30 13.75
C ALA A 88 -36.60 -21.00 12.96
N ALA A 89 -35.75 -22.01 12.78
CA ALA A 89 -34.51 -21.88 12.00
C ALA A 89 -34.77 -21.51 10.54
N LEU A 90 -35.78 -22.11 9.89
CA LEU A 90 -36.15 -21.77 8.51
C LEU A 90 -36.67 -20.34 8.38
N ILE A 91 -37.49 -19.86 9.31
CA ILE A 91 -38.03 -18.50 9.27
C ILE A 91 -36.90 -17.47 9.40
N VAL A 92 -36.02 -17.64 10.39
CA VAL A 92 -34.87 -16.74 10.61
C VAL A 92 -33.92 -16.81 9.41
N GLY A 93 -33.63 -18.02 8.92
CA GLY A 93 -32.78 -18.22 7.74
C GLY A 93 -33.35 -17.54 6.47
N ALA A 94 -34.65 -17.68 6.22
CA ALA A 94 -35.31 -17.04 5.10
C ALA A 94 -35.26 -15.51 5.19
N ALA A 95 -35.49 -14.95 6.39
CA ALA A 95 -35.38 -13.52 6.62
C ALA A 95 -33.96 -12.99 6.35
N LEU A 96 -32.93 -13.71 6.83
CA LEU A 96 -31.53 -13.36 6.57
C LEU A 96 -31.18 -13.44 5.08
N LEU A 97 -31.63 -14.48 4.37
CA LEU A 97 -31.41 -14.62 2.93
C LEU A 97 -32.11 -13.51 2.14
N ALA A 98 -33.31 -13.08 2.55
CA ALA A 98 -33.98 -11.95 1.94
C ALA A 98 -33.17 -10.65 2.09
N VAL A 99 -32.69 -10.36 3.31
CA VAL A 99 -31.83 -9.19 3.57
C VAL A 99 -30.51 -9.27 2.80
N ALA A 100 -29.87 -10.45 2.79
CA ALA A 100 -28.65 -10.67 2.03
C ALA A 100 -28.87 -10.48 0.53
N GLY A 101 -29.98 -10.99 0.00
CA GLY A 101 -30.39 -10.81 -1.39
C GLY A 101 -30.59 -9.34 -1.75
N VAL A 102 -31.32 -8.57 -0.94
CA VAL A 102 -31.51 -7.13 -1.14
C VAL A 102 -30.18 -6.38 -1.09
N THR A 103 -29.36 -6.65 -0.07
CA THR A 103 -28.04 -6.00 0.08
C THR A 103 -27.13 -6.34 -1.10
N ALA A 104 -27.12 -7.59 -1.58
CA ALA A 104 -26.34 -8.02 -2.74
C ALA A 104 -26.84 -7.35 -4.03
N LEU A 105 -28.14 -7.18 -4.21
CA LEU A 105 -28.72 -6.48 -5.36
C LEU A 105 -28.37 -4.97 -5.33
N LEU A 106 -28.44 -4.33 -4.17
CA LEU A 106 -28.05 -2.93 -4.00
C LEU A 106 -26.55 -2.72 -4.24
N SER A 107 -25.71 -3.60 -3.66
CA SER A 107 -24.26 -3.60 -3.89
C SER A 107 -23.92 -3.75 -5.38
N ARG A 108 -24.60 -4.66 -6.09
CA ARG A 108 -24.46 -4.83 -7.55
C ARG A 108 -24.88 -3.60 -8.35
N ARG A 109 -25.83 -2.80 -7.87
CA ARG A 109 -26.23 -1.54 -8.54
C ARG A 109 -25.17 -0.47 -8.33
N GLN A 110 -24.69 -0.32 -7.09
CA GLN A 110 -23.69 0.68 -6.76
C GLN A 110 -22.32 0.39 -7.40
N THR A 111 -21.91 -0.88 -7.46
CA THR A 111 -20.68 -1.31 -8.16
C THR A 111 -20.76 -1.19 -9.68
N LYS A 112 -21.96 -1.13 -10.26
CA LYS A 112 -22.15 -0.82 -11.69
C LYS A 112 -22.10 0.69 -11.98
N GLU A 113 -22.41 1.51 -10.99
CA GLU A 113 -22.43 2.97 -11.11
C GLU A 113 -21.10 3.64 -10.72
N VAL A 114 -20.23 2.96 -9.96
CA VAL A 114 -18.83 3.38 -9.89
C VAL A 114 -18.19 3.13 -11.25
N THR A 115 -18.22 4.18 -12.09
CA THR A 115 -17.18 4.42 -13.10
C THR A 115 -15.86 4.06 -12.44
N PRO A 116 -15.06 3.12 -12.99
CA PRO A 116 -13.85 2.66 -12.34
C PRO A 116 -13.07 3.89 -11.90
N ALA A 117 -12.65 3.95 -10.64
CA ALA A 117 -11.87 5.07 -10.12
C ALA A 117 -10.45 5.02 -10.71
N ALA A 118 -10.33 5.15 -12.03
CA ALA A 118 -9.07 5.15 -12.77
C ALA A 118 -9.14 5.55 -14.27
N PRO A 119 -10.18 6.19 -14.87
CA PRO A 119 -10.07 6.56 -16.28
C PRO A 119 -8.92 7.55 -16.49
N GLN A 120 -8.63 8.41 -15.51
CA GLN A 120 -7.55 9.39 -15.61
C GLN A 120 -6.17 8.75 -15.44
N THR A 121 -5.96 7.90 -14.43
CA THR A 121 -4.66 7.24 -14.19
C THR A 121 -4.30 6.28 -15.32
N VAL A 122 -5.26 5.52 -15.83
CA VAL A 122 -5.01 4.59 -16.94
C VAL A 122 -4.87 5.34 -18.27
N ALA A 123 -5.59 6.45 -18.47
CA ALA A 123 -5.42 7.29 -19.66
C ALA A 123 -4.06 8.00 -19.71
N SER A 124 -3.57 8.52 -18.58
CA SER A 124 -2.24 9.16 -18.52
C SER A 124 -1.12 8.16 -18.82
N VAL A 125 -1.14 6.97 -18.22
CA VAL A 125 -0.16 5.91 -18.52
C VAL A 125 -0.23 5.48 -19.99
N LYS A 126 -1.43 5.40 -20.58
CA LYS A 126 -1.60 5.04 -21.99
C LYS A 126 -1.11 6.14 -22.94
N LYS A 127 -1.20 7.41 -22.53
CA LYS A 127 -0.68 8.56 -23.28
C LYS A 127 0.85 8.58 -23.25
N ASP A 128 1.44 8.38 -22.08
CA ASP A 128 2.89 8.33 -21.90
C ASP A 128 3.53 7.18 -22.70
N LEU A 129 2.88 6.01 -22.74
CA LEU A 129 3.32 4.88 -23.56
C LEU A 129 3.24 5.16 -25.07
N GLN A 130 2.26 5.94 -25.53
CA GLN A 130 2.15 6.32 -26.94
C GLN A 130 3.20 7.36 -27.34
N GLU A 131 3.54 8.28 -26.45
CA GLU A 131 4.56 9.30 -26.69
C GLU A 131 5.96 8.67 -26.77
N VAL A 132 6.27 7.71 -25.89
CA VAL A 132 7.52 6.93 -25.96
C VAL A 132 7.58 6.04 -27.22
N LYS A 133 6.45 5.47 -27.65
CA LYS A 133 6.40 4.64 -28.86
C LYS A 133 6.49 5.46 -30.15
N GLY A 134 5.96 6.69 -30.15
CA GLY A 134 6.10 7.68 -31.22
C GLY A 134 7.52 8.22 -31.34
N ALA A 135 8.19 8.49 -30.21
CA ALA A 135 9.59 8.94 -30.19
C ALA A 135 10.58 7.90 -30.77
N ARG A 136 10.21 6.62 -30.77
CA ARG A 136 11.04 5.54 -31.35
C ARG A 136 10.85 5.36 -32.87
N HIS A 137 9.79 5.90 -33.46
CA HIS A 137 9.52 5.81 -34.90
C HIS A 137 9.99 7.04 -35.70
N GLY A 138 10.48 8.09 -35.06
CA GLY A 138 11.00 9.31 -35.70
C GLY A 138 12.49 9.29 -36.04
N ARG A 139 13.16 8.13 -36.06
CA ARG A 139 14.60 8.00 -36.35
C ARG A 139 14.89 6.89 -37.37
N THR A 140 14.27 6.97 -38.54
CA THR A 140 14.74 6.35 -39.78
C THR A 140 14.55 7.33 -40.92
#